data_AF-A0A3C0ILU7-F1
#
_entry.id   AF-A0A3C0ILU7-F1
#
_cell.length_a   1.000
_cell.length_b   1.000
_cell.length_c   1.000
_cell.angle_alpha   90.00
_cell.angle_beta   90.00
_cell.angle_gamma   90.00
#
_symmetry.space_group_name_H-M   'P 1'
#
loop_
_entity.id
_entity.type
_entity.pdbx_description
1 polymer ?
#
loop_
_entity_poly.entity_id
_entity_poly.type
_entity_poly.pdbx_seq_one_letter_code
_entity_poly.pdbx_strand_id
1 'polypeptide(L)' 'ELVILGGTIAQTGDYLRLPTRSSLNKYSLSLVNSDTQFKLSKLGDKAGVMGGCLIARTMIFN' A
#
# COMPACT_ATOMS: atom_id res chain seq x y z
N GLU A 1 -8.09 -9.06 1.00
CA GLU A 1 -7.22 -8.03 1.67
C GLU A 1 -6.63 -7.03 0.67
N LEU A 2 -6.09 -5.87 1.11
CA LEU A 2 -5.46 -4.88 0.23
C LEU A 2 -4.03 -4.55 0.71
N VAL A 3 -3.05 -4.74 -0.17
CA VAL A 3 -1.67 -4.34 0.05
C VAL A 3 -1.35 -3.14 -0.85
N ILE A 4 -0.85 -2.07 -0.24
CA ILE A 4 -0.45 -0.84 -0.94
C ILE A 4 1.06 -0.67 -0.81
N LEU A 5 1.78 -0.67 -1.93
CA LEU A 5 3.19 -0.28 -1.95
C LEU A 5 3.31 1.24 -2.07
N GLY A 6 4.03 1.86 -1.14
CA GLY A 6 4.29 3.30 -1.12
C GLY A 6 5.77 3.64 -1.25
N GLY A 7 6.08 4.93 -1.03
CA GLY A 7 7.45 5.44 -1.02
C GLY A 7 8.16 5.28 -2.37
N THR A 8 9.50 5.23 -2.30
CA THR A 8 10.37 5.04 -3.48
C THR A 8 10.07 3.75 -4.23
N ILE A 9 9.63 2.70 -3.53
CA ILE A 9 9.24 1.42 -4.12
C ILE A 9 8.09 1.60 -5.13
N ALA A 10 7.11 2.45 -4.81
CA ALA A 10 6.02 2.76 -5.74
C ALA A 10 6.47 3.53 -6.99
N GLN A 11 7.62 4.22 -6.92
CA GLN A 11 8.21 4.97 -8.05
C GLN A 11 9.04 4.07 -8.98
N THR A 12 9.48 2.90 -8.50
CA THR A 12 10.31 1.96 -9.30
C THR A 12 9.56 1.23 -10.42
N GLY A 13 8.26 1.50 -10.61
CA GLY A 13 7.44 0.83 -11.61
C GLY A 13 7.23 -0.66 -11.32
N ASP A 14 7.29 -1.50 -12.34
CA ASP A 14 7.01 -2.94 -12.21
C ASP A 14 8.16 -3.78 -11.63
N TYR A 15 9.37 -3.22 -11.53
CA TYR A 15 10.58 -3.95 -11.13
C TYR A 15 10.48 -4.61 -9.75
N LEU A 16 9.93 -3.89 -8.76
CA LEU A 16 9.71 -4.44 -7.42
C LEU A 16 8.32 -5.06 -7.27
N ARG A 17 7.36 -4.70 -8.12
CA ARG A 17 5.98 -5.20 -8.05
C ARG A 17 5.90 -6.71 -8.27
N LEU A 18 6.56 -7.20 -9.31
CA LEU A 18 6.62 -8.63 -9.65
C LEU A 18 7.23 -9.51 -8.56
N PRO A 19 8.45 -9.22 -8.05
CA PRO A 19 9.06 -10.02 -7.00
C PRO A 19 8.28 -9.94 -5.68
N THR A 20 7.72 -8.79 -5.30
CA THR A 20 6.86 -8.72 -4.10
C THR A 20 5.59 -9.55 -4.25
N ARG A 21 4.95 -9.53 -5.43
CA ARG A 21 3.80 -10.40 -5.72
C ARG A 21 4.18 -11.87 -5.70
N SER A 22 5.33 -12.23 -6.24
CA SER A 22 5.81 -13.61 -6.23
C SER A 22 6.09 -14.12 -4.82
N SER A 23 6.65 -13.27 -3.95
CA SER A 23 6.85 -13.60 -2.53
C SER A 23 5.52 -13.79 -1.81
N LEU A 24 4.52 -12.91 -2.03
CA LEU A 24 3.17 -13.11 -1.48
C LEU A 24 2.57 -14.44 -1.95
N ASN A 25 2.68 -14.76 -3.24
CA ASN A 25 2.20 -16.04 -3.76
C ASN A 25 2.88 -17.25 -3.11
N LYS A 26 4.15 -17.12 -2.74
CA LYS A 26 4.95 -18.21 -2.15
C LYS A 26 4.69 -18.40 -0.66
N TYR A 27 4.43 -17.32 0.08
CA TYR A 27 4.36 -17.35 1.54
C TYR A 27 2.94 -17.20 2.10
N SER A 28 1.95 -16.85 1.26
CA SER A 28 0.54 -16.74 1.67
C SER A 28 -0.28 -17.98 1.26
N LEU A 29 -1.31 -18.28 2.05
CA LEU A 29 -2.32 -19.29 1.72
C LEU A 29 -3.03 -18.94 0.40
N SER A 30 -3.36 -19.95 -0.42
CA SER A 30 -4.01 -19.73 -1.73
C SER A 30 -5.29 -18.89 -1.64
N LEU A 31 -6.12 -19.11 -0.60
CA LEU A 31 -7.34 -18.34 -0.35
C LEU A 31 -7.05 -16.85 -0.09
N VAL A 32 -6.05 -16.56 0.74
CA VAL A 32 -5.60 -15.20 1.05
C VAL A 32 -5.03 -14.54 -0.20
N ASN A 33 -4.27 -15.30 -0.99
CA ASN A 33 -3.64 -14.79 -2.19
C ASN A 33 -4.65 -14.46 -3.29
N SER A 34 -5.71 -15.25 -3.44
CA SER A 34 -6.81 -14.96 -4.38
C SER A 34 -7.64 -13.74 -3.96
N ASP A 35 -7.77 -13.48 -2.66
CA ASP A 35 -8.53 -12.36 -2.12
C ASP A 35 -7.70 -11.08 -1.95
N THR A 36 -6.37 -11.16 -2.13
CA THR A 36 -5.47 -10.02 -1.93
C THR A 36 -5.36 -9.15 -3.19
N GLN A 37 -5.75 -7.88 -3.08
CA GLN A 37 -5.49 -6.86 -4.08
C GLN A 37 -4.14 -6.19 -3.81
N PHE A 38 -3.36 -5.99 -4.87
CA PHE A 38 -2.04 -5.37 -4.78
C PHE A 38 -2.02 -4.07 -5.58
N LYS A 39 -1.80 -2.92 -4.92
CA LYS A 39 -1.86 -1.58 -5.55
C LYS A 39 -0.63 -0.74 -5.24
N LEU A 40 -0.33 0.21 -6.13
CA LEU A 40 0.68 1.25 -5.90
C LEU A 40 0.02 2.49 -5.29
N SER A 41 0.69 3.11 -4.32
CA SER A 41 0.27 4.37 -3.73
C SER A 41 0.37 5.50 -4.76
N LYS A 42 -0.68 6.32 -4.84
CA LYS A 42 -0.75 7.47 -5.74
C LYS A 42 -0.47 8.81 -5.05
N LEU A 43 -0.41 8.80 -3.71
CA LEU A 43 -0.30 10.04 -2.93
C LEU A 43 1.15 10.51 -2.77
N GLY A 44 2.13 9.63 -3.00
CA GLY A 44 3.56 9.95 -2.85
C GLY A 44 3.86 10.59 -1.49
N ASP A 45 4.72 11.60 -1.50
CA ASP A 45 5.19 12.30 -0.29
C ASP A 45 4.07 13.04 0.46
N LYS A 46 2.95 13.34 -0.24
CA LYS A 46 1.80 14.01 0.37
C LYS A 46 1.02 13.10 1.31
N ALA A 47 1.21 11.77 1.24
CA ALA A 47 0.49 10.81 2.08
C ALA A 47 0.67 11.11 3.58
N GLY A 48 1.88 11.47 4.01
CA GLY A 48 2.17 11.77 5.42
C GLY A 48 1.46 13.02 5.92
N VAL A 49 1.58 14.13 5.19
CA VAL A 49 0.94 15.41 5.57
C VAL A 49 -0.58 15.28 5.55
N MET A 50 -1.16 14.67 4.51
CA MET A 50 -2.62 14.46 4.46
C MET A 50 -3.11 13.58 5.60
N GLY A 51 -2.38 12.51 5.94
CA GLY A 51 -2.68 11.66 7.09
C GLY A 51 -2.66 12.44 8.40
N GLY A 52 -1.61 13.25 8.63
CA GLY A 52 -1.50 14.13 9.79
C GLY A 52 -2.66 15.13 9.89
N CYS A 53 -3.04 15.78 8.78
CA CYS A 53 -4.20 16.68 8.73
C CYS A 53 -5.51 15.95 9.03
N LEU A 54 -5.70 14.72 8.52
CA LEU A 54 -6.88 13.91 8.81
C LEU A 54 -6.98 13.55 10.30
N ILE A 55 -5.87 13.18 10.91
CA ILE A 55 -5.81 12.88 12.35
C ILE A 55 -6.15 14.13 13.17
N ALA A 56 -5.54 15.28 12.86
CA ALA A 56 -5.85 16.54 13.52
C ALA A 56 -7.32 16.95 13.35
N ARG A 57 -7.89 16.77 12.15
CA ARG A 57 -9.31 17.00 11.87
C ARG A 57 -10.20 16.13 12.78
N THR A 58 -9.90 14.84 12.89
CA THR A 58 -10.69 13.95 13.77
C THR A 58 -10.65 14.42 15.21
N MET A 59 -9.53 14.95 15.72
CA MET A 59 -9.47 15.47 17.09
C MET A 59 -10.31 16.74 17.33
N ILE A 60 -10.66 17.48 16.29
CA ILE A 60 -11.44 18.72 16.40
C ILE A 60 -12.94 18.47 16.18
N PHE A 61 -13.28 17.51 15.33
CA PHE A 61 -14.66 17.24 14.91
C PHE A 61 -15.27 15.96 15.51
N ASN A 62 -14.57 15.28 16.41
CA ASN A 62 -15.03 14.11 17.16
C ASN A 62 -14.88 14.35 18.67
#